data_AF-A0AAD9RHG4-F1
#
_entry.id   AF-A0AAD9RHG4-F1
#
_cell.length_a   1.000
_cell.length_b   1.000
_cell.length_c   1.000
_cell.angle_alpha   90.00
_cell.angle_beta   90.00
_cell.angle_gamma   90.00
#
_symmetry.space_group_name_H-M   'P 1'
#
loop_
_entity.id
_entity.type
_entity.pdbx_description
1 polymer ?
#
loop_
_entity_poly.entity_id
_entity_poly.type
_entity_poly.pdbx_seq_one_letter_code
_entity_poly.pdbx_strand_id
1 'polypeptide(L)'
;MEESTKLILFETDIKTKKFHFFPLLKREHEKENIDERNLNMFESWLSVIKSEYESRFQSLKKHGEMFTFIIKPDEIEENIINLQYFEYLRIDNFSLEMIDFKSSTLWTDKFKKLRNDLENTEDNHFLMISTCWSSLPTRFSSLKKIGFAILSTFGSTYKCEQIFSQMKFILSKNRSRLTIENSDACVRLKTTNYKPDLTKLTSQVQHQGSH
;
A
#
# COMPACT_ATOMS: atom_id res chain seq x y z
N MET A 1 12.06 3.72 -1.35
CA MET A 1 13.47 3.72 -1.80
C MET A 1 14.35 2.92 -0.86
N GLU A 2 14.21 3.09 0.45
CA GLU A 2 15.00 2.38 1.47
C GLU A 2 15.02 0.84 1.32
N GLU A 3 13.87 0.20 1.12
CA GLU A 3 13.79 -1.27 0.95
C GLU A 3 14.50 -1.77 -0.32
N SER A 4 14.46 -0.99 -1.41
CA SER A 4 15.20 -1.33 -2.63
C SER A 4 16.71 -1.28 -2.40
N THR A 5 17.18 -0.34 -1.58
CA THR A 5 18.60 -0.22 -1.21
C THR A 5 19.03 -1.39 -0.31
N LYS A 6 18.18 -1.81 0.63
CA LYS A 6 18.42 -3.00 1.48
C LYS A 6 18.57 -4.27 0.63
N LEU A 7 17.72 -4.47 -0.37
CA LEU A 7 17.81 -5.63 -1.28
C LEU A 7 19.12 -5.64 -2.08
N ILE A 8 19.61 -4.49 -2.55
CA ILE A 8 20.91 -4.38 -3.23
C ILE A 8 22.07 -4.73 -2.29
N LEU A 9 21.98 -4.26 -1.04
CA LEU A 9 22.97 -4.57 -0.01
C LEU A 9 23.01 -6.07 0.30
N PHE A 10 21.84 -6.72 0.45
CA PHE A 10 21.76 -8.16 0.66
C PHE A 10 22.29 -8.97 -0.52
N GLU A 11 21.97 -8.56 -1.75
CA GLU A 11 22.51 -9.17 -2.98
C GLU A 11 24.05 -9.10 -3.00
N THR A 12 24.61 -7.95 -2.62
CA THR A 12 26.06 -7.75 -2.55
C THR A 12 26.70 -8.58 -1.43
N ASP A 13 26.05 -8.69 -0.27
CA ASP A 13 26.54 -9.46 0.87
C ASP A 13 26.62 -10.97 0.58
N ILE A 14 25.66 -11.51 -0.20
CA ILE A 14 25.70 -12.90 -0.68
C ILE A 14 26.78 -13.08 -1.75
N LYS A 15 26.84 -12.20 -2.76
CA LYS A 15 27.84 -12.28 -3.86
C LYS A 15 29.29 -12.20 -3.35
N THR A 16 29.52 -11.37 -2.33
CA THR A 16 30.84 -11.23 -1.70
C THR A 16 31.13 -12.31 -0.67
N LYS A 17 30.20 -13.26 -0.43
CA LYS A 17 30.29 -14.34 0.55
C LYS A 17 30.61 -13.85 1.98
N LYS A 18 30.21 -12.60 2.31
CA LYS A 18 30.45 -11.98 3.62
C LYS A 18 29.40 -12.38 4.64
N PHE A 19 28.16 -12.54 4.19
CA PHE A 19 27.01 -13.02 4.97
C PHE A 19 26.78 -12.25 6.29
N HIS A 20 27.06 -10.94 6.32
CA HIS A 20 26.80 -10.10 7.49
C HIS A 20 25.33 -10.11 7.90
N PHE A 21 24.42 -10.16 6.92
CA PHE A 21 22.97 -10.09 7.18
C PHE A 21 22.31 -11.48 7.22
N PHE A 22 23.08 -12.54 6.98
CA PHE A 22 22.61 -13.92 6.91
C PHE A 22 23.40 -14.83 7.86
N PRO A 23 23.27 -14.68 9.20
CA PRO A 23 24.10 -15.40 10.18
C PRO A 23 23.94 -16.92 10.10
N LEU A 24 22.74 -17.42 9.73
CA LEU A 24 22.52 -18.84 9.51
C LEU A 24 23.28 -19.33 8.26
N LEU A 25 23.24 -18.56 7.17
CA LEU A 25 23.93 -18.88 5.93
C LEU A 25 25.44 -18.87 6.14
N LYS A 26 25.95 -17.88 6.88
CA LYS A 26 27.35 -17.78 7.29
C LYS A 26 27.82 -19.06 8.01
N ARG A 27 27.08 -19.46 9.05
CA ARG A 27 27.40 -20.63 9.86
C ARG A 27 27.40 -21.93 9.05
N GLU A 28 26.44 -22.11 8.15
CA GLU A 28 26.37 -23.32 7.33
C GLU A 28 27.39 -23.32 6.19
N HIS A 29 27.80 -22.15 5.69
CA HIS A 29 28.92 -22.01 4.76
C HIS A 29 30.27 -22.34 5.42
N GLU A 30 30.50 -21.85 6.64
CA GLU A 30 31.71 -22.16 7.43
C GLU A 30 31.85 -23.65 7.77
N LYS A 31 30.73 -24.39 7.82
CA LYS A 31 30.67 -25.85 8.01
C LYS A 31 30.78 -26.65 6.70
N GLU A 32 30.96 -25.98 5.55
CA GLU A 32 30.96 -26.60 4.22
C GLU A 32 29.65 -27.35 3.87
N ASN A 33 28.54 -27.03 4.54
CA ASN A 33 27.24 -27.66 4.29
C ASN A 33 26.49 -27.03 3.09
N ILE A 34 27.01 -25.94 2.54
CA ILE A 34 26.39 -25.16 1.46
C ILE A 34 27.32 -25.16 0.26
N ASP A 35 26.84 -25.75 -0.84
CA ASP A 35 27.55 -25.75 -2.10
C ASP A 35 27.27 -24.48 -2.95
N GLU A 36 28.03 -24.32 -4.03
CA GLU A 36 27.89 -23.17 -4.94
C GLU A 36 26.48 -23.10 -5.57
N ARG A 37 25.78 -24.23 -5.75
CA ARG A 37 24.44 -24.25 -6.34
C ARG A 37 23.42 -23.65 -5.38
N ASN A 38 23.53 -23.95 -4.09
CA ASN A 38 22.72 -23.33 -3.06
C ASN A 38 22.93 -21.80 -3.02
N LEU A 39 24.17 -21.33 -3.10
CA LEU A 39 24.48 -19.90 -3.13
C LEU A 39 23.89 -19.21 -4.37
N ASN A 40 24.06 -19.80 -5.55
CA ASN A 40 23.47 -19.30 -6.80
C ASN A 40 21.94 -19.25 -6.74
N MET A 41 21.30 -20.20 -6.05
CA MET A 41 19.86 -20.19 -5.82
C MET A 41 19.43 -19.01 -4.94
N PHE A 42 20.14 -18.72 -3.85
CA PHE A 42 19.84 -17.57 -3.00
C PHE A 42 20.00 -16.24 -3.75
N GLU A 43 21.03 -16.11 -4.58
CA GLU A 43 21.21 -14.94 -5.45
C GLU A 43 20.07 -14.80 -6.45
N SER A 44 19.64 -15.90 -7.08
CA SER A 44 18.51 -15.91 -8.00
C SER A 44 17.21 -15.48 -7.30
N TRP A 45 16.93 -15.97 -6.10
CA TRP A 45 15.76 -15.56 -5.33
C TRP A 45 15.78 -14.07 -4.97
N LEU A 46 16.93 -13.52 -4.54
CA LEU A 46 17.05 -12.09 -4.29
C LEU A 46 16.82 -11.26 -5.55
N SER A 47 17.35 -11.71 -6.69
CA SER A 47 17.13 -11.05 -7.99
C SER A 47 15.63 -11.03 -8.36
N VAL A 48 14.93 -12.15 -8.19
CA VAL A 48 13.48 -12.24 -8.42
C VAL A 48 12.73 -11.29 -7.47
N ILE A 49 13.01 -11.33 -6.17
CA ILE A 49 12.35 -10.46 -5.18
C ILE A 49 12.56 -8.98 -5.53
N LYS A 50 13.77 -8.60 -5.93
CA LYS A 50 14.09 -7.24 -6.35
C LYS A 50 13.33 -6.84 -7.60
N SER A 51 13.25 -7.72 -8.61
CA SER A 51 12.48 -7.49 -9.83
C SER A 51 10.99 -7.33 -9.55
N GLU A 52 10.41 -8.21 -8.73
CA GLU A 52 9.00 -8.14 -8.34
C GLU A 52 8.69 -6.88 -7.53
N TYR A 53 9.56 -6.52 -6.59
CA TYR A 53 9.45 -5.26 -5.84
C TYR A 53 9.46 -4.07 -6.81
N GLU A 54 10.47 -3.97 -7.68
CA GLU A 54 10.60 -2.85 -8.60
C GLU A 54 9.39 -2.75 -9.54
N SER A 55 8.96 -3.88 -10.12
CA SER A 55 7.78 -3.98 -10.97
C SER A 55 6.51 -3.50 -10.24
N ARG A 56 6.27 -4.00 -9.02
CA ARG A 56 5.08 -3.68 -8.24
C ARG A 56 5.01 -2.20 -7.84
N PHE A 57 6.16 -1.56 -7.59
CA PHE A 57 6.23 -0.16 -7.19
C PHE A 57 6.53 0.80 -8.35
N GLN A 58 6.67 0.30 -9.58
CA GLN A 58 7.00 1.11 -10.76
C GLN A 58 5.93 2.17 -11.05
N SER A 59 4.66 1.80 -10.93
CA SER A 59 3.53 2.72 -11.10
C SER A 59 3.51 3.81 -10.02
N LEU A 60 3.79 3.45 -8.77
CA LEU A 60 3.91 4.38 -7.64
C LEU A 60 5.08 5.35 -7.84
N LYS A 61 6.21 4.90 -8.40
CA LYS A 61 7.33 5.79 -8.77
C LYS A 61 6.93 6.74 -9.90
N LYS A 62 6.31 6.22 -10.97
CA LYS A 62 5.89 6.99 -12.14
C LYS A 62 4.88 8.09 -11.81
N HIS A 63 4.02 7.85 -10.81
CA HIS A 63 2.97 8.77 -10.38
C HIS A 63 3.24 9.38 -9.01
N GLY A 64 4.45 9.20 -8.48
CA GLY A 64 4.81 9.58 -7.10
C GLY A 64 4.66 11.06 -6.84
N GLU A 65 5.05 11.88 -7.81
CA GLU A 65 4.97 13.34 -7.72
C GLU A 65 3.53 13.84 -7.61
N MET A 66 2.57 13.16 -8.25
CA MET A 66 1.14 13.48 -8.13
C MET A 66 0.64 13.33 -6.69
N PHE A 67 1.20 12.42 -5.90
CA PHE A 67 0.79 12.25 -4.51
C PHE A 67 1.12 13.46 -3.63
N THR A 68 2.10 14.29 -4.05
CA THR A 68 2.40 15.54 -3.35
C THR A 68 1.20 16.49 -3.36
N PHE A 69 0.29 16.38 -4.34
CA PHE A 69 -0.94 17.16 -4.43
C PHE A 69 -1.78 17.09 -3.14
N ILE A 70 -1.79 15.94 -2.46
CA ILE A 70 -2.57 15.74 -1.23
C ILE A 70 -2.12 16.65 -0.09
N ILE A 71 -0.83 16.96 -0.04
CA ILE A 71 -0.17 17.66 1.07
C ILE A 71 0.22 19.10 0.68
N LYS A 72 0.54 19.29 -0.60
CA LYS A 72 1.08 20.51 -1.20
C LYS A 72 0.32 20.90 -2.48
N PRO A 73 -1.02 21.01 -2.44
CA PRO A 73 -1.78 21.44 -3.62
C PRO A 73 -1.42 22.87 -4.06
N ASP A 74 -0.88 23.67 -3.14
CA ASP A 74 -0.41 25.04 -3.38
C ASP A 74 0.95 25.11 -4.11
N GLU A 75 1.82 24.10 -3.96
CA GLU A 75 3.18 24.11 -4.52
C GLU A 75 3.29 23.32 -5.83
N ILE A 76 2.36 22.40 -6.10
CA ILE A 76 2.43 21.49 -7.24
C ILE A 76 2.02 22.16 -8.56
N GLU A 77 2.74 21.90 -9.64
CA GLU A 77 2.37 22.34 -10.98
C GLU A 77 1.23 21.48 -11.57
N GLU A 78 0.35 22.08 -12.37
CA GLU A 78 -0.84 21.39 -12.90
C GLU A 78 -0.49 20.20 -13.80
N ASN A 79 0.55 20.34 -14.63
CA ASN A 79 1.08 19.32 -15.55
C ASN A 79 1.58 18.05 -14.86
N ILE A 80 1.91 18.11 -13.56
CA ILE A 80 2.29 16.93 -12.77
C ILE A 80 1.07 16.03 -12.54
N ILE A 81 -0.14 16.60 -12.56
CA ILE A 81 -1.39 15.87 -12.38
C ILE A 81 -1.89 15.42 -13.75
N ASN A 82 -1.64 14.16 -14.11
CA ASN A 82 -2.21 13.57 -15.31
C ASN A 82 -3.74 13.43 -15.19
N LEU A 83 -4.47 14.39 -15.77
CA LEU A 83 -5.93 14.47 -15.73
C LEU A 83 -6.65 13.32 -16.44
N GLN A 84 -5.97 12.59 -17.33
CA GLN A 84 -6.54 11.42 -18.02
C GLN A 84 -7.00 10.35 -17.03
N TYR A 85 -6.32 10.23 -15.88
CA TYR A 85 -6.73 9.30 -14.83
C TYR A 85 -8.04 9.69 -14.13
N PHE A 86 -8.51 10.93 -14.31
CA PHE A 86 -9.62 11.50 -13.55
C PHE A 86 -10.80 11.93 -14.44
N GLU A 87 -10.79 11.60 -15.74
CA GLU A 87 -11.86 11.98 -16.69
C GLU A 87 -13.26 11.56 -16.20
N TYR A 88 -13.35 10.40 -15.55
CA TYR A 88 -14.60 9.86 -15.00
C TYR A 88 -15.21 10.74 -13.88
N LEU A 89 -14.46 11.68 -13.31
CA LEU A 89 -14.88 12.53 -12.19
C LEU A 89 -15.59 13.82 -12.63
N ARG A 90 -15.62 14.16 -13.92
CA ARG A 90 -16.17 15.44 -14.44
C ARG A 90 -15.54 16.64 -13.72
N ILE A 91 -14.28 16.88 -14.05
CA ILE A 91 -13.38 17.85 -13.39
C ILE A 91 -13.11 19.06 -14.29
N ASP A 92 -14.11 19.46 -15.07
CA ASP A 92 -13.98 20.47 -16.14
C ASP A 92 -13.47 21.83 -15.65
N ASN A 93 -13.70 22.16 -14.37
CA ASN A 93 -13.28 23.41 -13.76
C ASN A 93 -11.91 23.34 -13.06
N PHE A 94 -11.21 22.19 -13.13
CA PHE A 94 -10.01 21.94 -12.32
C PHE A 94 -8.94 23.03 -12.46
N SER A 95 -8.58 23.42 -13.69
CA SER A 95 -7.53 24.41 -13.93
C SER A 95 -7.87 25.78 -13.32
N LEU A 96 -9.12 26.22 -13.48
CA LEU A 96 -9.60 27.48 -12.88
C LEU A 96 -9.61 27.41 -11.35
N GLU A 97 -10.12 26.30 -10.81
CA GLU A 97 -10.16 26.06 -9.38
C GLU A 97 -8.74 26.05 -8.76
N MET A 98 -7.76 25.50 -9.47
CA MET A 98 -6.35 25.46 -9.03
C MET A 98 -5.73 26.86 -8.95
N ILE A 99 -6.02 27.72 -9.94
CA ILE A 99 -5.57 29.13 -9.95
C ILE A 99 -6.19 29.88 -8.76
N ASP A 100 -7.50 29.75 -8.57
CA ASP A 100 -8.22 30.39 -7.47
C ASP A 100 -7.72 29.89 -6.10
N PHE A 101 -7.42 28.59 -6.01
CA PHE A 101 -6.89 27.99 -4.80
C PHE A 101 -5.50 28.55 -4.45
N LYS A 102 -4.57 28.57 -5.42
CA LYS A 102 -3.21 29.10 -5.23
C LYS A 102 -3.20 30.59 -4.93
N SER A 103 -4.17 31.33 -5.44
CA SER A 103 -4.34 32.76 -5.16
C SER A 103 -4.96 33.03 -3.78
N SER A 104 -5.51 32.01 -3.12
CA SER A 104 -6.21 32.15 -1.85
C SER A 104 -5.27 31.93 -0.66
N THR A 105 -4.85 33.02 -0.02
CA THR A 105 -4.03 32.99 1.20
C THR A 105 -4.64 32.09 2.30
N LEU A 106 -5.96 32.16 2.49
CA LEU A 106 -6.68 31.32 3.45
C LEU A 106 -6.43 29.82 3.23
N TRP A 107 -6.55 29.33 2.00
CA TRP A 107 -6.43 27.90 1.71
C TRP A 107 -4.97 27.47 1.64
N THR A 108 -4.09 28.29 1.05
CA THR A 108 -2.65 28.01 1.07
C THR A 108 -2.12 27.92 2.49
N ASP A 109 -2.53 28.84 3.38
CA ASP A 109 -2.06 28.85 4.77
C ASP A 109 -2.65 27.70 5.59
N LYS A 110 -3.89 27.28 5.28
CA LYS A 110 -4.49 26.09 5.89
C LYS A 110 -3.71 24.82 5.54
N PHE A 111 -3.25 24.68 4.29
CA PHE A 111 -2.42 23.55 3.88
C PHE A 111 -0.99 23.63 4.41
N LYS A 112 -0.38 24.82 4.51
CA LYS A 112 0.89 25.00 5.24
C LYS A 112 0.77 24.58 6.71
N LYS A 113 -0.30 24.97 7.38
CA LYS A 113 -0.57 24.54 8.76
C LYS A 113 -0.73 23.02 8.84
N LEU A 114 -1.51 22.41 7.93
CA LEU A 114 -1.63 20.96 7.86
C LEU A 114 -0.26 20.29 7.76
N ARG A 115 0.65 20.79 6.90
CA ARG A 115 2.01 20.25 6.78
C ARG A 115 2.77 20.30 8.10
N ASN A 116 2.76 21.45 8.78
CA ASN A 116 3.40 21.59 10.08
C ASN A 116 2.78 20.64 11.12
N ASP A 117 1.45 20.51 11.15
CA ASP A 117 0.77 19.63 12.12
C ASP A 117 1.10 18.14 11.85
N LEU A 118 1.26 17.75 10.59
CA LEU A 118 1.68 16.39 10.19
C LEU A 118 3.11 16.06 10.62
N GLU A 119 4.02 17.04 10.61
CA GLU A 119 5.40 16.86 11.08
C GLU A 119 5.48 16.70 12.61
N ASN A 120 4.53 17.29 13.34
CA ASN A 120 4.52 17.31 14.81
C ASN A 120 3.63 16.22 15.44
N THR A 121 2.96 15.40 14.63
CA THR A 121 2.04 14.34 15.11
C THR A 121 2.42 13.01 14.48
N GLU A 122 2.43 11.91 15.24
CA GLU A 122 2.79 10.58 14.70
C GLU A 122 1.56 9.77 14.23
N ASP A 123 0.36 10.08 14.73
CA ASP A 123 -0.89 9.37 14.45
C ASP A 123 -1.93 10.25 13.75
N ASN A 124 -2.99 9.63 13.20
CA ASN A 124 -4.17 10.30 12.63
C ASN A 124 -3.95 11.16 11.36
N HIS A 125 -2.81 11.04 10.67
CA HIS A 125 -2.52 11.79 9.44
C HIS A 125 -3.64 11.71 8.41
N PHE A 126 -4.18 10.51 8.18
CA PHE A 126 -5.28 10.32 7.24
C PHE A 126 -6.52 11.15 7.61
N LEU A 127 -6.87 11.20 8.90
CA LEU A 127 -8.02 11.97 9.39
C LEU A 127 -7.77 13.48 9.25
N MET A 128 -6.56 13.95 9.56
CA MET A 128 -6.19 15.36 9.41
C MET A 128 -6.26 15.81 7.95
N ILE A 129 -5.67 15.04 7.05
CA ILE A 129 -5.67 15.29 5.61
C ILE A 129 -7.10 15.27 5.07
N SER A 130 -7.86 14.21 5.33
CA SER A 130 -9.25 14.08 4.82
C SER A 130 -10.17 15.17 5.36
N THR A 131 -9.99 15.59 6.62
CA THR A 131 -10.76 16.71 7.21
C THR A 131 -10.40 18.03 6.54
N CYS A 132 -9.11 18.27 6.27
CA CYS A 132 -8.67 19.47 5.56
C CYS A 132 -9.31 19.53 4.15
N TRP A 133 -9.22 18.45 3.38
CA TRP A 133 -9.82 18.33 2.05
C TRP A 133 -11.36 18.46 2.08
N SER A 134 -12.02 17.89 3.08
CA SER A 134 -13.47 18.00 3.24
C SER A 134 -13.92 19.44 3.46
N SER A 135 -13.08 20.23 4.14
CA SER A 135 -13.39 21.61 4.53
C SER A 135 -13.35 22.64 3.40
N LEU A 136 -12.77 22.31 2.23
CA LEU A 136 -12.77 23.23 1.09
C LEU A 136 -14.22 23.62 0.72
N PRO A 137 -14.49 24.82 0.21
CA PRO A 137 -15.81 25.19 -0.27
C PRO A 137 -16.19 24.41 -1.54
N THR A 138 -17.48 24.40 -1.86
CA THR A 138 -18.03 23.72 -3.05
C THR A 138 -17.49 24.28 -4.36
N ARG A 139 -17.02 25.53 -4.39
CA ARG A 139 -16.34 26.12 -5.55
C ARG A 139 -15.06 25.38 -5.96
N PHE A 140 -14.44 24.62 -5.05
CA PHE A 140 -13.27 23.77 -5.33
C PHE A 140 -13.66 22.30 -5.52
N SER A 141 -14.77 22.05 -6.19
CA SER A 141 -15.34 20.70 -6.33
C SER A 141 -14.44 19.74 -7.11
N SER A 142 -13.79 20.22 -8.17
CA SER A 142 -12.90 19.42 -9.02
C SER A 142 -11.61 19.10 -8.28
N LEU A 143 -11.01 20.10 -7.62
CA LEU A 143 -9.87 19.94 -6.71
C LEU A 143 -10.17 18.88 -5.64
N LYS A 144 -11.32 18.97 -4.97
CA LYS A 144 -11.73 17.98 -3.96
C LYS A 144 -11.84 16.58 -4.54
N LYS A 145 -12.49 16.42 -5.70
CA LYS A 145 -12.68 15.11 -6.34
C LYS A 145 -11.34 14.44 -6.63
N ILE A 146 -10.39 15.18 -7.20
CA ILE A 146 -9.03 14.67 -7.47
C ILE A 146 -8.31 14.35 -6.15
N GLY A 147 -8.40 15.24 -5.16
CA GLY A 147 -7.78 15.02 -3.85
C GLY A 147 -8.29 13.75 -3.17
N PHE A 148 -9.60 13.51 -3.18
CA PHE A 148 -10.16 12.28 -2.62
C PHE A 148 -9.88 11.04 -3.47
N ALA A 149 -9.85 11.16 -4.79
CA ALA A 149 -9.49 10.05 -5.66
C ALA A 149 -8.06 9.58 -5.39
N ILE A 150 -7.11 10.51 -5.32
CA ILE A 150 -5.72 10.21 -4.96
C ILE A 150 -5.63 9.68 -3.52
N LEU A 151 -6.33 10.27 -2.55
CA LEU A 151 -6.32 9.80 -1.16
C LEU A 151 -6.86 8.37 -1.01
N SER A 152 -7.82 7.98 -1.86
CA SER A 152 -8.42 6.65 -1.84
C SER A 152 -7.46 5.54 -2.26
N THR A 153 -6.41 5.85 -3.04
CA THR A 153 -5.40 4.84 -3.42
C THR A 153 -4.66 4.33 -2.18
N PHE A 154 -4.33 5.22 -1.23
CA PHE A 154 -3.68 4.86 0.04
C PHE A 154 -4.60 4.06 0.97
N GLY A 155 -5.89 4.36 0.99
CA GLY A 155 -6.87 3.56 1.73
C GLY A 155 -6.99 2.13 1.18
N SER A 156 -6.87 1.98 -0.14
CA SER A 156 -6.89 0.67 -0.79
C SER A 156 -5.60 -0.12 -0.53
N THR A 157 -4.42 0.51 -0.51
CA THR A 157 -3.16 -0.20 -0.18
C THR A 157 -3.13 -0.67 1.26
N TYR A 158 -3.58 0.16 2.22
CA TYR A 158 -3.71 -0.27 3.61
C TYR A 158 -4.68 -1.45 3.76
N LYS A 159 -5.85 -1.39 3.12
CA LYS A 159 -6.81 -2.51 3.11
C LYS A 159 -6.23 -3.75 2.43
N CYS A 160 -5.48 -3.59 1.34
CA CYS A 160 -4.77 -4.68 0.69
C CYS A 160 -3.72 -5.30 1.62
N GLU A 161 -2.92 -4.50 2.33
CA GLU A 161 -1.93 -4.98 3.30
C GLU A 161 -2.59 -5.69 4.48
N GLN A 162 -3.71 -5.19 4.98
CA GLN A 162 -4.54 -5.86 5.98
C GLN A 162 -5.07 -7.20 5.44
N ILE A 163 -5.61 -7.24 4.22
CA ILE A 163 -6.05 -8.46 3.55
C ILE A 163 -4.89 -9.46 3.40
N PHE A 164 -3.71 -9.03 2.95
CA PHE A 164 -2.54 -9.89 2.80
C PHE A 164 -2.00 -10.41 4.14
N SER A 165 -2.02 -9.58 5.20
CA SER A 165 -1.67 -10.00 6.56
C SER A 165 -2.64 -11.06 7.09
N GLN A 166 -3.95 -10.85 6.87
CA GLN A 166 -4.98 -11.83 7.22
C GLN A 166 -4.91 -13.10 6.37
N MET A 167 -4.58 -13.00 5.08
CA MET A 167 -4.33 -14.16 4.21
C MET A 167 -3.12 -14.96 4.70
N LYS A 168 -2.01 -14.31 5.09
CA LYS A 168 -0.86 -14.98 5.71
C LYS A 168 -1.25 -15.71 7.00
N PHE A 169 -2.12 -15.12 7.81
CA PHE A 169 -2.68 -15.79 9.00
C PHE A 169 -3.55 -17.00 8.63
N ILE A 170 -4.44 -16.85 7.63
CA ILE A 170 -5.33 -17.92 7.13
C ILE A 170 -4.53 -19.08 6.50
N LEU A 171 -3.40 -18.79 5.85
CA LEU A 171 -2.52 -19.74 5.18
C LEU A 171 -1.39 -20.28 6.10
N SER A 172 -1.33 -19.85 7.36
CA SER A 172 -0.31 -20.31 8.31
C SER A 172 -0.48 -21.79 8.70
N LYS A 173 0.60 -22.41 9.22
CA LYS A 173 0.73 -23.85 9.52
C LYS A 173 -0.38 -24.46 10.39
N ASN A 174 -1.26 -23.66 10.98
CA ASN A 174 -2.33 -24.13 11.86
C ASN A 174 -3.57 -24.66 11.11
N ARG A 175 -3.60 -24.68 9.76
CA ARG A 175 -4.66 -25.37 9.00
C ARG A 175 -4.11 -26.15 7.80
N SER A 176 -4.46 -27.43 7.73
CA SER A 176 -3.87 -28.39 6.79
C SER A 176 -4.53 -28.45 5.41
N ARG A 177 -5.73 -27.87 5.21
CA ARG A 177 -6.51 -28.03 3.95
C ARG A 177 -7.39 -26.80 3.68
N LEU A 178 -7.03 -26.01 2.68
CA LEU A 178 -7.88 -24.94 2.13
C LEU A 178 -7.68 -24.89 0.61
N THR A 179 -8.78 -25.02 -0.15
CA THR A 179 -8.84 -24.71 -1.59
C THR A 179 -8.98 -23.19 -1.79
N ILE A 180 -8.65 -22.70 -2.99
CA ILE A 180 -8.62 -21.26 -3.32
C ILE A 180 -9.97 -20.57 -3.03
N GLU A 181 -11.11 -21.22 -3.29
CA GLU A 181 -12.44 -20.64 -3.02
C GLU A 181 -12.70 -20.41 -1.53
N ASN A 182 -12.23 -21.33 -0.66
CA ASN A 182 -12.42 -21.22 0.78
C ASN A 182 -11.56 -20.09 1.38
N SER A 183 -10.43 -19.76 0.75
CA SER A 183 -9.57 -18.64 1.16
C SER A 183 -10.22 -17.28 0.90
N ASP A 184 -10.83 -17.09 -0.27
CA ASP A 184 -11.55 -15.86 -0.62
C ASP A 184 -12.74 -15.60 0.33
N ALA A 185 -13.54 -16.63 0.62
CA ALA A 185 -14.65 -16.53 1.56
C ALA A 185 -14.17 -16.15 2.98
N CYS A 186 -13.08 -16.75 3.48
CA CYS A 186 -12.53 -16.43 4.80
C CYS A 186 -11.98 -14.99 4.88
N VAL A 187 -11.35 -14.50 3.82
CA VAL A 187 -10.88 -13.11 3.74
C VAL A 187 -12.07 -12.16 3.79
N ARG A 188 -13.08 -12.38 2.94
CA ARG A 188 -14.29 -11.54 2.88
C ARG A 188 -15.04 -11.49 4.22
N LEU A 189 -15.14 -12.62 4.93
CA LEU A 189 -15.75 -12.68 6.27
C LEU A 189 -15.00 -11.85 7.32
N LYS A 190 -13.66 -11.79 7.22
CA LYS A 190 -12.83 -11.05 8.18
C LYS A 190 -12.66 -9.57 7.85
N THR A 191 -12.74 -9.20 6.58
CA THR A 191 -12.49 -7.82 6.13
C THR A 191 -13.76 -7.00 5.91
N THR A 192 -14.93 -7.58 6.17
CA THR A 192 -16.23 -6.92 6.06
C THR A 192 -17.00 -7.04 7.37
N ASN A 193 -17.95 -6.13 7.62
CA ASN A 193 -18.85 -6.20 8.78
C ASN A 193 -19.96 -7.29 8.61
N TYR A 194 -19.79 -8.22 7.67
CA TYR A 194 -20.76 -9.25 7.39
C TYR A 194 -20.80 -10.26 8.55
N LYS A 195 -21.98 -10.38 9.18
CA LYS A 195 -22.23 -11.39 10.21
C LYS A 195 -23.00 -12.55 9.56
N PRO A 196 -22.36 -13.72 9.35
CA PRO A 196 -23.08 -14.88 8.84
C PRO A 196 -24.16 -15.32 9.83
N ASP A 197 -25.36 -15.61 9.31
CA ASP A 197 -26.44 -16.18 10.09
C ASP A 197 -26.15 -17.66 10.36
N LEU A 198 -25.48 -17.90 11.50
CA LEU A 198 -25.06 -19.23 11.92
C LEU A 198 -26.25 -20.17 12.16
N THR A 199 -27.41 -19.65 12.54
CA THR A 199 -28.60 -20.47 12.85
C THR A 199 -29.24 -21.05 11.59
N LYS A 200 -29.26 -20.26 10.51
CA LYS A 200 -29.69 -20.72 9.19
C LYS A 200 -28.69 -21.70 8.56
N LEU A 201 -27.39 -21.51 8.80
CA LEU A 201 -26.35 -22.42 8.34
C LEU A 201 -26.39 -23.78 9.06
N THR A 202 -26.52 -23.80 10.38
CA THR A 202 -26.55 -25.05 11.16
C THR A 202 -27.81 -25.88 10.90
N SER A 203 -28.94 -25.25 10.59
CA SER A 203 -30.17 -25.95 10.19
C SER A 203 -30.10 -26.60 8.80
N GLN A 204 -29.12 -26.23 7.98
CA GLN A 204 -28.92 -26.77 6.63
C GLN A 204 -27.79 -27.81 6.53
N VAL A 205 -26.98 -27.99 7.58
CA VAL A 205 -25.89 -28.98 7.60
C VAL A 205 -26.41 -30.28 8.21
N GLN A 206 -26.47 -31.34 7.39
CA GLN A 206 -26.87 -32.67 7.84
C GLN A 206 -25.76 -33.27 8.72
N HIS A 207 -26.05 -33.53 9.99
CA HIS A 207 -25.15 -34.23 10.91
C HIS A 207 -24.79 -35.61 10.33
N GLN A 208 -23.55 -35.77 9.86
CA GLN A 208 -22.98 -37.09 9.64
C GLN A 208 -22.61 -37.63 11.03
N GLY A 209 -23.36 -38.62 11.52
CA GLY A 209 -22.99 -39.35 12.73
C GLY A 209 -21.71 -40.13 12.45
N SER A 210 -20.65 -39.85 13.21
CA SER A 210 -19.47 -40.70 13.20
C SER A 210 -19.81 -42.03 13.88
N HIS A 211 -19.56 -43.13 13.18
CA HIS A 211 -19.46 -44.48 13.75
C HIS A 211 -18.04 -44.77 14.24
#